data_AF-A0A7Y5Q948-F1
#
_entry.id   AF-A0A7Y5Q948-F1
#
_cell.length_a   1.000
_cell.length_b   1.000
_cell.length_c   1.000
_cell.angle_alpha   90.00
_cell.angle_beta   90.00
_cell.angle_gamma   90.00
#
_symmetry.space_group_name_H-M   'P 1'
#
loop_
_entity.id
_entity.type
_entity.pdbx_description
1 polymer ?
#
loop_
_entity_poly.entity_id
_entity_poly.type
_entity_poly.pdbx_seq_one_letter_code
_entity_poly.pdbx_strand_id
1 'polypeptide(L)'
;MSLRNVTLELSLKPFFDPSEATARAVCRKLFGQWLPLLREAEQVSVLLWCSDGSEILEYRGDLDASFEWARYIGGANPRQAVPNDPEGKALHSRPYLYRDEPAVFTYRWLRQLVAILKEEGHAVTGLPVRVGETFDPGPEFAKSPFKYERHNEICLGGTMGVTSFVCCYGELKADDVPYAGFPNGIPEGTPVGTFLGRQACRFAADLGFDYLWLSNGFGFGSETWALRGVLFDGERFDSAKAPEYAELNLSFWRHFRAECPDLPIETRGTNLSTGIDLSSDGVPLRDIYRGGFGLEPPPNSPWAALNGDFGVELVGWMSKIAELPGEGYPFRFYTHDPWWLNSPWLDRYGREPHDIYLPLSVCRLDAAGAAQTPDSILFLTADDSYGEMPDQVPNEVIPHILTGRRDAPDEAGPLVWVYPFDEYHDWTFGEPSRLGEVFFGDWLCRGAVNRGLPLNTVISTRNLIALMQSEPARLLSSVLLSPVPQADSPWEAALLRHLEAGGQVLLYGPVTLA
;
A
#
# COMPACT_ATOMS: atom_id res chain seq x y z
N MET A 1 13.42 -18.11 10.62
CA MET A 1 12.62 -18.47 9.43
C MET A 1 13.17 -17.69 8.23
N SER A 2 13.12 -18.23 7.02
CA SER A 2 13.46 -17.49 5.79
C SER A 2 12.36 -16.44 5.50
N LEU A 3 12.69 -15.34 4.83
CA LEU A 3 11.68 -14.46 4.21
C LEU A 3 11.11 -15.17 2.98
N ARG A 4 9.80 -15.06 2.78
CA ARG A 4 9.15 -15.49 1.55
C ARG A 4 9.64 -14.65 0.37
N ASN A 5 9.73 -13.32 0.55
CA ASN A 5 10.14 -12.41 -0.51
C ASN A 5 10.86 -11.16 0.02
N VAL A 6 11.82 -10.65 -0.76
CA VAL A 6 12.35 -9.28 -0.61
C VAL A 6 12.12 -8.52 -1.91
N THR A 7 11.39 -7.41 -1.85
CA THR A 7 11.13 -6.53 -2.99
C THR A 7 12.05 -5.31 -2.94
N LEU A 8 12.83 -5.13 -4.00
CA LEU A 8 13.61 -3.90 -4.22
C LEU A 8 12.85 -3.02 -5.20
N GLU A 9 12.41 -1.85 -4.75
CA GLU A 9 11.74 -0.89 -5.64
C GLU A 9 12.79 -0.01 -6.33
N LEU A 10 12.61 0.25 -7.63
CA LEU A 10 13.62 0.92 -8.46
C LEU A 10 12.95 1.82 -9.50
N SER A 11 13.41 3.07 -9.63
CA SER A 11 12.99 3.95 -10.73
C SER A 11 13.83 3.71 -12.00
N LEU A 12 13.49 4.37 -13.11
CA LEU A 12 14.32 4.32 -14.32
C LEU A 12 15.51 5.30 -14.30
N LYS A 13 15.65 6.13 -13.26
CA LYS A 13 16.70 7.15 -13.18
C LYS A 13 18.12 6.59 -13.19
N PRO A 14 18.45 5.42 -12.60
CA PRO A 14 19.80 4.86 -12.68
C PRO A 14 20.24 4.48 -14.10
N PHE A 15 19.29 4.31 -15.03
CA PHE A 15 19.56 3.92 -16.41
C PHE A 15 19.83 5.18 -17.25
N PHE A 16 21.04 5.71 -17.16
CA PHE A 16 21.38 7.00 -17.79
C PHE A 16 21.34 7.00 -19.32
N ASP A 17 21.39 5.83 -19.94
CA ASP A 17 21.26 5.61 -21.38
C ASP A 17 20.58 4.26 -21.65
N PRO A 18 20.00 4.05 -22.84
CA PRO A 18 19.24 2.83 -23.14
C PRO A 18 20.13 1.63 -23.52
N SER A 19 21.45 1.68 -23.31
CA SER A 19 22.31 0.55 -23.66
C SER A 19 22.11 -0.63 -22.71
N GLU A 20 22.22 -1.84 -23.27
CA GLU A 20 22.21 -3.08 -22.50
C GLU A 20 23.35 -3.13 -21.47
N ALA A 21 24.51 -2.56 -21.80
CA ALA A 21 25.66 -2.52 -20.89
C ALA A 21 25.35 -1.74 -19.61
N THR A 22 24.71 -0.56 -19.73
CA THR A 22 24.24 0.24 -18.60
C THR A 22 23.17 -0.51 -17.82
N ALA A 23 22.17 -1.09 -18.49
CA ALA A 23 21.12 -1.86 -17.82
C ALA A 23 21.68 -3.02 -16.97
N ARG A 24 22.58 -3.82 -17.53
CA ARG A 24 23.22 -4.92 -16.82
C ARG A 24 24.08 -4.44 -15.64
N ALA A 25 24.81 -3.34 -15.80
CA ALA A 25 25.63 -2.77 -14.73
C ALA A 25 24.78 -2.31 -13.53
N VAL A 26 23.68 -1.60 -13.81
CA VAL A 26 22.70 -1.17 -12.80
C VAL A 26 22.11 -2.38 -12.08
N CYS A 27 21.64 -3.39 -12.82
CA CYS A 27 21.04 -4.59 -12.24
C CYS A 27 22.02 -5.35 -11.32
N ARG A 28 23.28 -5.57 -11.77
CA ARG A 28 24.30 -6.20 -10.92
C ARG A 28 24.57 -5.42 -9.64
N LYS A 29 24.60 -4.09 -9.73
CA LYS A 29 24.79 -3.24 -8.56
C LYS A 29 23.60 -3.35 -7.60
N LEU A 30 22.37 -3.27 -8.12
CA LEU A 30 21.14 -3.43 -7.33
C LEU A 30 21.16 -4.71 -6.50
N PHE A 31 21.36 -5.87 -7.14
CA PHE A 31 21.35 -7.14 -6.41
C PHE A 31 22.60 -7.30 -5.52
N GLY A 32 23.75 -6.77 -5.95
CA GLY A 32 25.00 -6.83 -5.20
C GLY A 32 24.95 -6.08 -3.87
N GLN A 33 24.44 -4.83 -3.87
CA GLN A 33 24.39 -3.99 -2.65
C GLN A 33 23.42 -4.54 -1.60
N TRP A 34 22.36 -5.25 -2.02
CA TRP A 34 21.35 -5.83 -1.13
C TRP A 34 21.59 -7.31 -0.80
N LEU A 35 22.58 -7.95 -1.42
CA LEU A 35 22.85 -9.40 -1.31
C LEU A 35 22.88 -9.95 0.13
N PRO A 36 23.45 -9.26 1.15
CA PRO A 36 23.44 -9.77 2.51
C PRO A 36 22.03 -10.03 3.06
N LEU A 37 21.04 -9.21 2.69
CA LEU A 37 19.64 -9.43 3.04
C LEU A 37 18.96 -10.46 2.12
N LEU A 38 19.23 -10.39 0.82
CA LEU A 38 18.59 -11.28 -0.17
C LEU A 38 18.88 -12.77 0.10
N ARG A 39 20.01 -13.09 0.73
CA ARG A 39 20.34 -14.47 1.14
C ARG A 39 19.40 -15.07 2.18
N GLU A 40 18.65 -14.23 2.88
CA GLU A 40 17.66 -14.63 3.87
C GLU A 40 16.26 -14.81 3.27
N ALA A 41 16.12 -14.77 1.95
CA ALA A 41 14.85 -14.86 1.23
C ALA A 41 14.76 -16.08 0.31
N GLU A 42 13.53 -16.54 0.06
CA GLU A 42 13.23 -17.63 -0.87
C GLU A 42 13.07 -17.12 -2.32
N GLN A 43 12.73 -15.84 -2.48
CA GLN A 43 12.54 -15.14 -3.74
C GLN A 43 12.92 -13.67 -3.61
N VAL A 44 13.27 -13.05 -4.74
CA VAL A 44 13.44 -11.59 -4.85
C VAL A 44 12.43 -11.04 -5.85
N SER A 45 11.83 -9.91 -5.54
CA SER A 45 11.05 -9.12 -6.48
C SER A 45 11.76 -7.80 -6.79
N VAL A 46 11.58 -7.29 -8.00
CA VAL A 46 11.90 -5.90 -8.34
C VAL A 46 10.59 -5.21 -8.74
N LEU A 47 10.23 -4.15 -8.04
CA LEU A 47 9.09 -3.32 -8.42
C LEU A 47 9.61 -2.11 -9.19
N LEU A 48 9.29 -2.02 -10.47
CA LEU A 48 9.68 -0.89 -11.28
C LEU A 48 8.70 0.27 -11.10
N TRP A 49 9.27 1.44 -10.85
CA TRP A 49 8.60 2.73 -10.91
C TRP A 49 8.97 3.40 -12.24
N CYS A 50 8.44 2.84 -13.33
CA CYS A 50 8.68 3.37 -14.67
C CYS A 50 8.08 4.77 -14.84
N SER A 51 6.81 4.91 -14.45
CA SER A 51 6.03 6.13 -14.51
C SER A 51 5.09 6.17 -13.29
N ASP A 52 3.82 6.52 -13.51
CA ASP A 52 2.71 6.42 -12.53
C ASP A 52 1.58 5.50 -13.04
N GLY A 53 1.87 4.58 -13.96
CA GLY A 53 0.86 3.83 -14.72
C GLY A 53 0.47 4.48 -16.04
N SER A 54 0.92 5.71 -16.34
CA SER A 54 0.69 6.38 -17.63
C SER A 54 1.24 5.61 -18.84
N GLU A 55 2.37 4.94 -18.69
CA GLU A 55 2.95 4.01 -19.65
C GLU A 55 2.04 2.81 -19.95
N ILE A 56 1.25 2.35 -18.97
CA ILE A 56 0.21 1.32 -19.15
C ILE A 56 -1.01 1.91 -19.86
N LEU A 57 -1.47 3.08 -19.41
CA LEU A 57 -2.67 3.74 -19.92
C LEU A 57 -2.52 4.16 -21.39
N GLU A 58 -1.32 4.58 -21.81
CA GLU A 58 -1.02 5.04 -23.18
C GLU A 58 -0.56 3.89 -24.12
N TYR A 59 -0.37 2.67 -23.61
CA TYR A 59 0.21 1.58 -24.40
C TYR A 59 -0.72 1.13 -25.54
N ARG A 60 -0.16 1.12 -26.75
CA ARG A 60 -0.88 0.78 -28.01
C ARG A 60 -0.53 -0.58 -28.61
N GLY A 61 0.34 -1.37 -27.97
CA GLY A 61 0.85 -2.61 -28.54
C GLY A 61 2.07 -2.45 -29.44
N ASP A 62 2.64 -1.24 -29.54
CA ASP A 62 3.84 -0.96 -30.34
C ASP A 62 5.09 -0.94 -29.45
N LEU A 63 5.95 -1.95 -29.61
CA LEU A 63 7.18 -2.07 -28.83
C LEU A 63 8.22 -1.00 -29.21
N ASP A 64 8.18 -0.44 -30.42
CA ASP A 64 9.17 0.56 -30.86
C ASP A 64 8.79 1.99 -30.44
N ALA A 65 7.56 2.19 -29.94
CA ALA A 65 7.13 3.47 -29.42
C ALA A 65 7.85 3.83 -28.11
N SER A 66 8.18 5.12 -27.97
CA SER A 66 8.65 5.69 -26.72
C SER A 66 7.49 5.95 -25.76
N PHE A 67 7.75 5.93 -24.47
CA PHE A 67 6.76 6.24 -23.43
C PHE A 67 7.23 7.36 -22.50
N GLU A 68 6.26 8.03 -21.86
CA GLU A 68 6.56 9.01 -20.81
C GLU A 68 6.88 8.29 -19.49
N TRP A 69 7.99 8.67 -18.87
CA TRP A 69 8.52 8.03 -17.67
C TRP A 69 8.88 9.06 -16.60
N ALA A 70 9.07 8.60 -15.37
CA ALA A 70 9.26 9.42 -14.17
C ALA A 70 10.64 10.13 -14.08
N ARG A 71 11.01 10.87 -15.13
CA ARG A 71 12.28 11.61 -15.26
C ARG A 71 12.31 12.95 -14.52
N TYR A 72 11.36 13.18 -13.62
CA TYR A 72 11.20 14.46 -12.95
C TYR A 72 11.58 14.39 -11.47
N ILE A 73 11.92 15.54 -10.92
CA ILE A 73 12.01 15.81 -9.49
C ILE A 73 10.95 16.88 -9.18
N GLY A 74 10.08 16.60 -8.23
CA GLY A 74 8.88 17.38 -7.93
C GLY A 74 7.65 16.95 -8.72
N GLY A 75 6.50 17.54 -8.42
CA GLY A 75 5.19 17.12 -8.94
C GLY A 75 5.03 17.38 -10.44
N ALA A 76 4.82 16.33 -11.22
CA ALA A 76 4.72 16.39 -12.67
C ALA A 76 3.46 17.11 -13.18
N ASN A 77 2.33 16.99 -12.48
CA ASN A 77 1.05 17.58 -12.86
C ASN A 77 0.45 18.42 -11.70
N PRO A 78 1.00 19.59 -11.35
CA PRO A 78 0.53 20.38 -10.21
C PRO A 78 -0.96 20.77 -10.36
N ARG A 79 -1.76 20.52 -9.31
CA ARG A 79 -3.23 20.74 -9.32
C ARG A 79 -3.72 21.86 -8.41
N GLN A 80 -2.82 22.53 -7.70
CA GLN A 80 -3.13 23.67 -6.86
C GLN A 80 -1.94 24.61 -6.72
N ALA A 81 -2.22 25.88 -6.42
CA ALA A 81 -1.18 26.83 -6.10
C ALA A 81 -0.55 26.49 -4.74
N VAL A 82 0.78 26.51 -4.67
CA VAL A 82 1.51 26.28 -3.42
C VAL A 82 1.63 27.60 -2.66
N PRO A 83 1.20 27.66 -1.38
CA PRO A 83 1.34 28.85 -0.56
C PRO A 83 2.81 29.28 -0.43
N ASN A 84 3.06 30.59 -0.40
CA ASN A 84 4.40 31.17 -0.24
C ASN A 84 5.41 30.83 -1.35
N ASP A 85 4.96 30.39 -2.51
CA ASP A 85 5.79 30.16 -3.69
C ASP A 85 5.28 30.95 -4.92
N PRO A 86 5.31 32.30 -4.87
CA PRO A 86 4.74 33.15 -5.92
C PRO A 86 5.41 32.97 -7.29
N GLU A 87 6.64 32.44 -7.31
CA GLU A 87 7.40 32.18 -8.54
C GLU A 87 7.26 30.72 -9.02
N GLY A 88 6.53 29.89 -8.28
CA GLY A 88 6.30 28.47 -8.62
C GLY A 88 7.60 27.67 -8.67
N LYS A 89 8.59 27.97 -7.83
CA LYS A 89 9.92 27.35 -7.84
C LYS A 89 10.02 26.11 -6.96
N ALA A 90 9.15 25.94 -5.98
CA ALA A 90 9.16 24.77 -5.11
C ALA A 90 8.86 23.49 -5.92
N LEU A 91 9.39 22.36 -5.43
CA LEU A 91 9.17 21.05 -6.07
C LEU A 91 7.67 20.67 -6.13
N HIS A 92 6.86 21.20 -5.21
CA HIS A 92 5.41 20.98 -5.21
C HIS A 92 4.68 21.81 -6.28
N SER A 93 5.31 22.86 -6.79
CA SER A 93 4.71 23.79 -7.77
C SER A 93 5.08 23.47 -9.20
N ARG A 94 6.27 22.90 -9.43
CA ARG A 94 6.72 22.52 -10.76
C ARG A 94 7.69 21.34 -10.74
N PRO A 95 7.69 20.53 -11.81
CA PRO A 95 8.68 19.49 -11.99
C PRO A 95 9.97 20.04 -12.62
N TYR A 96 11.09 19.40 -12.32
CA TYR A 96 12.39 19.61 -12.94
C TYR A 96 12.88 18.31 -13.54
N LEU A 97 13.60 18.35 -14.65
CA LEU A 97 14.31 17.15 -15.11
C LEU A 97 15.37 16.76 -14.06
N TYR A 98 15.46 15.48 -13.74
CA TYR A 98 16.43 15.00 -12.75
C TYR A 98 17.89 15.17 -13.22
N ARG A 99 18.10 15.24 -14.54
CA ARG A 99 19.37 15.51 -15.20
C ARG A 99 19.16 16.19 -16.55
N ASP A 100 20.23 16.73 -17.09
CA ASP A 100 20.27 17.18 -18.48
C ASP A 100 20.15 15.98 -19.42
N GLU A 101 19.35 16.15 -20.48
CA GLU A 101 19.15 15.14 -21.55
C GLU A 101 18.83 13.74 -21.01
N PRO A 102 17.71 13.56 -20.27
CA PRO A 102 17.31 12.27 -19.75
C PRO A 102 17.10 11.26 -20.89
N ALA A 103 17.42 9.99 -20.64
CA ALA A 103 17.26 8.93 -21.61
C ALA A 103 15.83 8.83 -22.17
N VAL A 104 15.73 8.45 -23.44
CA VAL A 104 14.47 8.11 -24.10
C VAL A 104 14.38 6.59 -24.18
N PHE A 105 13.33 6.03 -23.59
CA PHE A 105 13.09 4.59 -23.56
C PHE A 105 11.91 4.22 -24.45
N THR A 106 11.96 3.01 -24.99
CA THR A 106 10.87 2.38 -25.73
C THR A 106 10.31 1.20 -24.95
N TYR A 107 9.11 0.75 -25.28
CA TYR A 107 8.53 -0.46 -24.68
C TYR A 107 9.38 -1.72 -24.97
N ARG A 108 10.09 -1.77 -26.11
CA ARG A 108 11.07 -2.81 -26.43
C ARG A 108 12.23 -2.80 -25.45
N TRP A 109 12.76 -1.62 -25.13
CA TRP A 109 13.80 -1.48 -24.11
C TRP A 109 13.28 -1.92 -22.73
N LEU A 110 12.06 -1.52 -22.36
CA LEU A 110 11.48 -1.90 -21.07
C LEU A 110 11.32 -3.43 -20.96
N ARG A 111 10.83 -4.08 -22.02
CA ARG A 111 10.80 -5.56 -22.10
C ARG A 111 12.18 -6.18 -21.93
N GLN A 112 13.22 -5.59 -22.53
CA GLN A 112 14.60 -6.06 -22.37
C GLN A 112 15.09 -5.87 -20.93
N LEU A 113 14.79 -4.73 -20.31
CA LEU A 113 15.14 -4.47 -18.91
C LEU A 113 14.52 -5.51 -17.98
N VAL A 114 13.23 -5.82 -18.14
CA VAL A 114 12.54 -6.86 -17.35
C VAL A 114 13.26 -8.20 -17.45
N ALA A 115 13.70 -8.60 -18.66
CA ALA A 115 14.48 -9.81 -18.85
C ALA A 115 15.87 -9.75 -18.18
N ILE A 116 16.56 -8.61 -18.29
CA ILE A 116 17.89 -8.41 -17.69
C ILE A 116 17.83 -8.44 -16.16
N LEU A 117 16.80 -7.84 -15.55
CA LEU A 117 16.60 -7.89 -14.09
C LEU A 117 16.48 -9.34 -13.60
N LYS A 118 15.71 -10.16 -14.32
CA LYS A 118 15.56 -11.58 -14.00
C LYS A 118 16.87 -12.35 -14.18
N GLU A 119 17.58 -12.11 -15.27
CA GLU A 119 18.86 -12.77 -15.57
C GLU A 119 19.96 -12.41 -14.56
N GLU A 120 20.24 -11.12 -14.39
CA GLU A 120 21.31 -10.64 -13.50
C GLU A 120 20.96 -10.90 -12.03
N GLY A 121 19.69 -10.77 -11.64
CA GLY A 121 19.24 -11.08 -10.30
C GLY A 121 19.41 -12.55 -9.96
N HIS A 122 19.01 -13.45 -10.85
CA HIS A 122 19.27 -14.88 -10.68
C HIS A 122 20.77 -15.19 -10.63
N ALA A 123 21.57 -14.58 -11.52
CA ALA A 123 23.02 -14.79 -11.55
C ALA A 123 23.73 -14.34 -10.26
N VAL A 124 23.29 -13.25 -9.63
CA VAL A 124 23.88 -12.71 -8.40
C VAL A 124 23.38 -13.45 -7.15
N THR A 125 22.10 -13.78 -7.09
CA THR A 125 21.45 -14.29 -5.85
C THR A 125 21.28 -15.81 -5.84
N GLY A 126 21.17 -16.44 -7.00
CA GLY A 126 20.75 -17.84 -7.15
C GLY A 126 19.24 -18.06 -6.93
N LEU A 127 18.46 -17.00 -6.67
CA LEU A 127 17.04 -17.09 -6.34
C LEU A 127 16.15 -16.86 -7.58
N PRO A 128 14.88 -17.28 -7.53
CA PRO A 128 13.86 -16.81 -8.48
C PRO A 128 13.70 -15.29 -8.36
N VAL A 129 13.51 -14.62 -9.51
CA VAL A 129 13.29 -13.17 -9.57
C VAL A 129 11.97 -12.85 -10.27
N ARG A 130 11.09 -12.10 -9.59
CA ARG A 130 9.89 -11.50 -10.20
C ARG A 130 10.13 -10.03 -10.51
N VAL A 131 9.48 -9.49 -11.52
CA VAL A 131 9.49 -8.06 -11.84
C VAL A 131 8.05 -7.56 -11.97
N GLY A 132 7.70 -6.55 -11.19
CA GLY A 132 6.38 -5.92 -11.21
C GLY A 132 6.42 -4.52 -11.78
N GLU A 133 5.26 -4.05 -12.23
CA GLU A 133 5.02 -2.66 -12.63
C GLU A 133 4.07 -1.99 -11.62
N THR A 134 4.05 -0.66 -11.62
CA THR A 134 3.17 0.14 -10.75
C THR A 134 2.03 0.80 -11.51
N PHE A 135 0.90 0.95 -10.83
CA PHE A 135 -0.13 1.92 -11.20
C PHE A 135 -0.36 2.86 -10.01
N ASP A 136 -0.21 4.16 -10.24
CA ASP A 136 -0.41 5.19 -9.22
C ASP A 136 -1.53 6.17 -9.62
N PRO A 137 -2.49 6.47 -8.74
CA PRO A 137 -3.57 7.39 -9.04
C PRO A 137 -3.15 8.87 -9.02
N GLY A 138 -2.00 9.20 -8.45
CA GLY A 138 -1.58 10.56 -8.15
C GLY A 138 -0.91 11.31 -9.31
N PRO A 139 -0.75 12.63 -9.18
CA PRO A 139 -0.21 13.52 -10.22
C PRO A 139 1.31 13.66 -10.21
N GLU A 140 2.02 12.88 -9.41
CA GLU A 140 3.36 13.20 -8.93
C GLU A 140 4.47 12.83 -9.92
N PHE A 141 4.46 11.61 -10.46
CA PHE A 141 5.70 10.99 -10.96
C PHE A 141 6.00 11.31 -12.43
N ALA A 142 4.98 11.34 -13.28
CA ALA A 142 5.15 11.56 -14.71
C ALA A 142 4.03 12.41 -15.29
N LYS A 143 4.26 13.03 -16.45
CA LYS A 143 3.21 13.78 -17.13
C LYS A 143 2.19 12.81 -17.72
N SER A 144 0.91 13.06 -17.47
CA SER A 144 -0.14 12.14 -17.92
C SER A 144 -1.23 12.86 -18.72
N PRO A 145 -1.10 12.93 -20.06
CA PRO A 145 -2.18 13.42 -20.92
C PRO A 145 -3.46 12.59 -20.77
N PHE A 146 -3.34 11.27 -20.54
CA PHE A 146 -4.50 10.43 -20.25
C PHE A 146 -5.27 10.94 -19.03
N LYS A 147 -4.63 11.05 -17.86
CA LYS A 147 -5.32 11.38 -16.59
C LYS A 147 -5.75 12.85 -16.51
N TYR A 148 -4.95 13.77 -17.06
CA TYR A 148 -5.11 15.21 -16.78
C TYR A 148 -5.56 16.05 -17.96
N GLU A 149 -5.65 15.48 -19.16
CA GLU A 149 -6.15 16.18 -20.36
C GLU A 149 -7.36 15.47 -20.98
N ARG A 150 -7.25 14.17 -21.28
CA ARG A 150 -8.31 13.42 -21.98
C ARG A 150 -9.39 12.87 -21.05
N HIS A 151 -8.97 12.29 -19.93
CA HIS A 151 -9.85 11.64 -18.98
C HIS A 151 -9.73 12.27 -17.58
N ASN A 152 -9.83 13.59 -17.48
CA ASN A 152 -9.82 14.23 -16.16
C ASN A 152 -11.10 13.96 -15.36
N GLU A 153 -12.17 13.50 -16.00
CA GLU A 153 -13.43 13.11 -15.36
C GLU A 153 -13.29 11.95 -14.35
N ILE A 154 -12.27 11.10 -14.47
CA ILE A 154 -12.03 10.02 -13.49
C ILE A 154 -11.19 10.49 -12.30
N CYS A 155 -10.64 11.71 -12.35
CA CYS A 155 -9.88 12.28 -11.25
C CYS A 155 -10.84 12.91 -10.24
N LEU A 156 -11.43 12.10 -9.37
CA LEU A 156 -12.43 12.56 -8.39
C LEU A 156 -11.81 12.96 -7.05
N GLY A 157 -10.60 12.48 -6.74
CA GLY A 157 -9.91 12.76 -5.48
C GLY A 157 -9.32 14.17 -5.41
N GLY A 158 -9.41 14.79 -4.24
CA GLY A 158 -9.00 16.15 -3.91
C GLY A 158 -7.72 16.25 -3.07
N THR A 159 -7.13 15.12 -2.67
CA THR A 159 -5.98 15.03 -1.77
C THR A 159 -4.80 15.95 -2.14
N MET A 160 -4.43 16.06 -3.42
CA MET A 160 -3.35 16.96 -3.89
C MET A 160 -3.87 18.15 -4.70
N GLY A 161 -5.06 18.63 -4.35
CA GLY A 161 -5.79 19.65 -5.09
C GLY A 161 -6.98 19.06 -5.84
N VAL A 162 -7.89 19.92 -6.30
CA VAL A 162 -9.11 19.51 -6.98
C VAL A 162 -8.77 18.67 -8.20
N THR A 163 -9.45 17.53 -8.39
CA THR A 163 -9.28 16.62 -9.53
C THR A 163 -7.84 16.15 -9.73
N SER A 164 -7.21 15.67 -8.66
CA SER A 164 -5.80 15.27 -8.65
C SER A 164 -5.58 13.78 -8.73
N PHE A 165 -6.45 12.99 -8.09
CA PHE A 165 -6.29 11.55 -7.97
C PHE A 165 -7.34 10.81 -8.78
N VAL A 166 -6.89 9.83 -9.58
CA VAL A 166 -7.79 8.89 -10.26
C VAL A 166 -8.54 8.06 -9.22
N CYS A 167 -9.86 8.05 -9.32
CA CYS A 167 -10.70 7.23 -8.46
C CYS A 167 -10.97 5.86 -9.12
N CYS A 168 -10.85 4.79 -8.34
CA CYS A 168 -10.93 3.42 -8.85
C CYS A 168 -12.30 3.04 -9.46
N TYR A 169 -13.37 3.68 -8.98
CA TYR A 169 -14.72 3.50 -9.51
C TYR A 169 -15.16 4.60 -10.48
N GLY A 170 -14.22 5.37 -11.04
CA GLY A 170 -14.51 6.31 -12.12
C GLY A 170 -14.98 5.62 -13.40
N GLU A 171 -15.72 6.37 -14.23
CA GLU A 171 -16.14 5.95 -15.57
C GLU A 171 -15.51 6.86 -16.63
N LEU A 172 -14.96 6.24 -17.67
CA LEU A 172 -14.31 6.93 -18.78
C LEU A 172 -15.35 7.39 -19.80
N LYS A 173 -15.21 8.62 -20.29
CA LYS A 173 -15.91 9.07 -21.49
C LYS A 173 -15.34 8.42 -22.74
N ALA A 174 -16.13 8.42 -23.81
CA ALA A 174 -15.67 7.89 -25.07
C ALA A 174 -14.50 8.70 -25.65
N ASP A 175 -13.56 8.00 -26.28
CA ASP A 175 -12.53 8.60 -27.13
C ASP A 175 -12.30 7.73 -28.38
N ASP A 176 -11.49 8.22 -29.32
CA ASP A 176 -11.13 7.52 -30.56
C ASP A 176 -9.65 7.12 -30.62
N VAL A 177 -8.94 7.20 -29.48
CA VAL A 177 -7.52 6.90 -29.39
C VAL A 177 -7.32 5.37 -29.34
N PRO A 178 -6.49 4.77 -30.21
CA PRO A 178 -6.24 3.34 -30.14
C PRO A 178 -5.35 2.99 -28.94
N TYR A 179 -5.80 2.04 -28.13
CA TYR A 179 -5.05 1.42 -27.03
C TYR A 179 -4.90 -0.09 -27.26
N ALA A 180 -3.94 -0.75 -26.61
CA ALA A 180 -3.68 -2.19 -26.79
C ALA A 180 -4.90 -3.08 -26.46
N GLY A 181 -5.66 -2.73 -25.43
CA GLY A 181 -6.92 -3.37 -25.03
C GLY A 181 -8.17 -2.77 -25.69
N PHE A 182 -8.05 -1.60 -26.30
CA PHE A 182 -9.16 -0.84 -26.90
C PHE A 182 -8.71 -0.27 -28.25
N PRO A 183 -8.51 -1.11 -29.28
CA PRO A 183 -7.91 -0.69 -30.55
C PRO A 183 -8.75 0.30 -31.35
N ASN A 184 -10.02 0.46 -31.00
CA ASN A 184 -10.97 1.37 -31.66
C ASN A 184 -11.36 2.59 -30.80
N GLY A 185 -10.63 2.87 -29.72
CA GLY A 185 -11.03 3.87 -28.73
C GLY A 185 -11.82 3.30 -27.56
N ILE A 186 -11.96 4.13 -26.52
CA ILE A 186 -12.72 3.80 -25.31
C ILE A 186 -14.22 4.05 -25.58
N PRO A 187 -15.11 3.09 -25.31
CA PRO A 187 -16.56 3.33 -25.31
C PRO A 187 -17.01 4.23 -24.16
N GLU A 188 -18.10 4.96 -24.36
CA GLU A 188 -18.73 5.81 -23.32
C GLU A 188 -19.13 4.97 -22.09
N GLY A 189 -18.84 5.48 -20.90
CA GLY A 189 -19.21 4.84 -19.63
C GLY A 189 -18.37 3.59 -19.32
N THR A 190 -17.18 3.46 -19.90
CA THR A 190 -16.30 2.31 -19.60
C THR A 190 -15.75 2.45 -18.19
N PRO A 191 -15.98 1.48 -17.27
CA PRO A 191 -15.41 1.54 -15.93
C PRO A 191 -13.88 1.54 -15.98
N VAL A 192 -13.23 2.33 -15.12
CA VAL A 192 -11.77 2.37 -14.99
C VAL A 192 -11.20 0.97 -14.73
N GLY A 193 -11.87 0.16 -13.89
CA GLY A 193 -11.47 -1.22 -13.63
C GLY A 193 -11.42 -2.07 -14.90
N THR A 194 -12.40 -1.96 -15.80
CA THR A 194 -12.43 -2.66 -17.08
C THR A 194 -11.29 -2.21 -18.00
N PHE A 195 -11.09 -0.89 -18.13
CA PHE A 195 -10.03 -0.35 -18.97
C PHE A 195 -8.64 -0.77 -18.48
N LEU A 196 -8.36 -0.50 -17.21
CA LEU A 196 -7.07 -0.78 -16.60
C LEU A 196 -6.78 -2.28 -16.56
N GLY A 197 -7.76 -3.12 -16.20
CA GLY A 197 -7.58 -4.57 -16.19
C GLY A 197 -7.14 -5.09 -17.56
N ARG A 198 -7.83 -4.67 -18.62
CA ARG A 198 -7.51 -5.11 -19.98
C ARG A 198 -6.17 -4.57 -20.47
N GLN A 199 -5.88 -3.29 -20.21
CA GLN A 199 -4.60 -2.67 -20.55
C GLN A 199 -3.44 -3.35 -19.82
N ALA A 200 -3.54 -3.51 -18.50
CA ALA A 200 -2.51 -4.10 -17.67
C ALA A 200 -2.23 -5.55 -18.07
N CYS A 201 -3.27 -6.33 -18.35
CA CYS A 201 -3.12 -7.71 -18.81
C CYS A 201 -2.31 -7.80 -20.13
N ARG A 202 -2.63 -6.95 -21.11
CA ARG A 202 -1.88 -6.88 -22.38
C ARG A 202 -0.46 -6.38 -22.18
N PHE A 203 -0.31 -5.30 -21.43
CA PHE A 203 0.98 -4.68 -21.12
C PHE A 203 1.93 -5.68 -20.44
N ALA A 204 1.47 -6.32 -19.36
CA ALA A 204 2.28 -7.28 -18.62
C ALA A 204 2.68 -8.48 -19.49
N ALA A 205 1.76 -9.01 -20.30
CA ALA A 205 2.05 -10.13 -21.20
C ALA A 205 3.09 -9.78 -22.29
N ASP A 206 2.97 -8.60 -22.90
CA ASP A 206 3.87 -8.18 -23.99
C ASP A 206 5.29 -7.85 -23.50
N LEU A 207 5.39 -7.28 -22.29
CA LEU A 207 6.65 -6.81 -21.71
C LEU A 207 7.30 -7.80 -20.74
N GLY A 208 6.55 -8.81 -20.28
CA GLY A 208 7.04 -9.89 -19.42
C GLY A 208 7.02 -9.58 -17.93
N PHE A 209 6.17 -8.66 -17.48
CA PHE A 209 5.94 -8.38 -16.05
C PHE A 209 5.18 -9.52 -15.38
N ASP A 210 5.51 -9.79 -14.12
CA ASP A 210 4.97 -10.90 -13.34
C ASP A 210 3.84 -10.50 -12.40
N TYR A 211 3.70 -9.21 -12.09
CA TYR A 211 2.65 -8.70 -11.20
C TYR A 211 2.43 -7.19 -11.39
N LEU A 212 1.31 -6.69 -10.89
CA LEU A 212 1.01 -5.26 -10.84
C LEU A 212 0.84 -4.81 -9.38
N TRP A 213 1.44 -3.68 -9.04
CA TRP A 213 1.28 -3.00 -7.76
C TRP A 213 0.32 -1.82 -7.88
N LEU A 214 -0.81 -1.86 -7.17
CA LEU A 214 -1.73 -0.73 -7.06
C LEU A 214 -1.30 0.18 -5.90
N SER A 215 -0.77 1.35 -6.24
CA SER A 215 -0.17 2.27 -5.29
C SER A 215 -1.17 3.29 -4.72
N ASN A 216 -0.76 3.99 -3.66
CA ASN A 216 -1.43 5.15 -3.07
C ASN A 216 -2.95 4.95 -2.85
N GLY A 217 -3.30 3.76 -2.36
CA GLY A 217 -4.67 3.36 -2.02
C GLY A 217 -5.60 3.17 -3.21
N PHE A 218 -5.10 3.15 -4.44
CA PHE A 218 -5.95 2.82 -5.59
C PHE A 218 -6.59 1.44 -5.41
N GLY A 219 -7.92 1.38 -5.57
CA GLY A 219 -8.74 0.21 -5.25
C GLY A 219 -9.36 0.23 -3.84
N PHE A 220 -9.09 1.27 -3.06
CA PHE A 220 -9.58 1.46 -1.68
C PHE A 220 -10.17 2.87 -1.49
N GLY A 221 -11.02 3.30 -2.42
CA GLY A 221 -11.74 4.58 -2.32
C GLY A 221 -11.29 5.68 -3.29
N SER A 222 -11.70 6.90 -2.95
CA SER A 222 -11.47 8.16 -3.66
C SER A 222 -10.51 9.11 -2.93
N GLU A 223 -10.47 9.08 -1.59
CA GLU A 223 -9.65 9.98 -0.77
C GLU A 223 -8.67 9.19 0.12
N THR A 224 -7.76 8.47 -0.54
CA THR A 224 -6.93 7.42 0.07
C THR A 224 -5.87 7.91 1.06
N TRP A 225 -5.65 9.23 1.14
CA TRP A 225 -4.71 9.89 2.04
C TRP A 225 -5.38 10.84 3.05
N ALA A 226 -6.69 11.08 2.94
CA ALA A 226 -7.38 12.07 3.76
C ALA A 226 -8.26 11.40 4.81
N LEU A 227 -8.33 12.01 6.00
CA LEU A 227 -9.28 11.59 7.04
C LEU A 227 -10.75 11.84 6.66
N ARG A 228 -10.98 12.55 5.55
CA ARG A 228 -12.28 12.91 5.00
C ARG A 228 -12.52 12.07 3.76
N GLY A 229 -13.78 11.92 3.40
CA GLY A 229 -14.18 11.21 2.19
C GLY A 229 -15.66 11.38 1.94
N VAL A 230 -16.22 10.53 1.09
CA VAL A 230 -17.62 10.62 0.66
C VAL A 230 -18.64 10.45 1.79
N LEU A 231 -18.23 9.86 2.93
CA LEU A 231 -19.07 9.63 4.11
C LEU A 231 -18.72 10.55 5.29
N PHE A 232 -17.64 11.33 5.22
CA PHE A 232 -17.23 12.23 6.31
C PHE A 232 -16.60 13.53 5.79
N ASP A 233 -17.24 14.66 6.06
CA ASP A 233 -16.80 15.99 5.60
C ASP A 233 -15.78 16.68 6.52
N GLY A 234 -15.49 16.07 7.68
CA GLY A 234 -14.65 16.64 8.74
C GLY A 234 -15.44 17.11 9.97
N GLU A 235 -16.77 17.22 9.85
CA GLU A 235 -17.68 17.61 10.94
C GLU A 235 -18.79 16.58 11.17
N ARG A 236 -19.31 15.97 10.11
CA ARG A 236 -20.47 15.08 10.14
C ARG A 236 -20.26 13.83 9.29
N PHE A 237 -20.79 12.73 9.79
CA PHE A 237 -20.89 11.47 9.06
C PHE A 237 -22.21 11.40 8.28
N ASP A 238 -22.15 10.87 7.05
CA ASP A 238 -23.31 10.58 6.20
C ASP A 238 -23.35 9.08 5.85
N SER A 239 -24.10 8.30 6.64
CA SER A 239 -24.23 6.86 6.44
C SER A 239 -25.18 6.49 5.29
N ALA A 240 -26.00 7.41 4.80
CA ALA A 240 -27.05 7.09 3.83
C ALA A 240 -26.47 6.57 2.49
N LYS A 241 -25.23 6.94 2.19
CA LYS A 241 -24.51 6.54 0.97
C LYS A 241 -23.51 5.41 1.17
N ALA A 242 -23.32 4.94 2.40
CA ALA A 242 -22.30 3.92 2.68
C ALA A 242 -22.46 2.64 1.84
N PRO A 243 -23.68 2.07 1.66
CA PRO A 243 -23.86 0.91 0.80
C PRO A 243 -23.54 1.16 -0.68
N GLU A 244 -23.83 2.37 -1.18
CA GLU A 244 -23.55 2.77 -2.56
C GLU A 244 -22.04 2.78 -2.83
N TYR A 245 -21.27 3.46 -1.98
CA TYR A 245 -19.82 3.57 -2.16
C TYR A 245 -19.08 2.25 -1.88
N ALA A 246 -19.61 1.41 -0.99
CA ALA A 246 -19.08 0.06 -0.82
C ALA A 246 -19.23 -0.77 -2.11
N GLU A 247 -20.39 -0.72 -2.75
CA GLU A 247 -20.63 -1.44 -4.01
C GLU A 247 -19.79 -0.87 -5.15
N LEU A 248 -19.60 0.45 -5.23
CA LEU A 248 -18.70 1.08 -6.20
C LEU A 248 -17.26 0.58 -6.04
N ASN A 249 -16.73 0.54 -4.81
CA ASN A 249 -15.39 -0.02 -4.53
C ASN A 249 -15.28 -1.49 -4.97
N LEU A 250 -16.27 -2.33 -4.64
CA LEU A 250 -16.27 -3.74 -5.03
C LEU A 250 -16.43 -3.93 -6.54
N SER A 251 -17.15 -3.04 -7.21
CA SER A 251 -17.34 -3.08 -8.67
C SER A 251 -16.02 -2.90 -9.41
N PHE A 252 -15.12 -2.04 -8.92
CA PHE A 252 -13.76 -1.89 -9.47
C PHE A 252 -13.03 -3.24 -9.50
N TRP A 253 -12.98 -3.93 -8.36
CA TRP A 253 -12.28 -5.21 -8.26
C TRP A 253 -12.88 -6.28 -9.16
N ARG A 254 -14.22 -6.35 -9.26
CA ARG A 254 -14.92 -7.27 -10.18
C ARG A 254 -14.62 -6.94 -11.64
N HIS A 255 -14.70 -5.68 -12.04
CA HIS A 255 -14.41 -5.24 -13.41
C HIS A 255 -12.94 -5.49 -13.78
N PHE A 256 -12.01 -5.15 -12.88
CA PHE A 256 -10.59 -5.39 -13.10
C PHE A 256 -10.28 -6.88 -13.26
N ARG A 257 -10.78 -7.74 -12.35
CA ARG A 257 -10.52 -9.18 -12.41
C ARG A 257 -11.23 -9.89 -13.55
N ALA A 258 -12.34 -9.37 -14.06
CA ALA A 258 -12.96 -9.89 -15.28
C ALA A 258 -12.03 -9.77 -16.50
N GLU A 259 -11.22 -8.71 -16.56
CA GLU A 259 -10.30 -8.44 -17.67
C GLU A 259 -8.87 -8.92 -17.40
N CYS A 260 -8.48 -9.05 -16.13
CA CYS A 260 -7.15 -9.43 -15.66
C CYS A 260 -7.23 -10.50 -14.54
N PRO A 261 -7.67 -11.73 -14.86
CA PRO A 261 -7.94 -12.76 -13.86
C PRO A 261 -6.66 -13.32 -13.21
N ASP A 262 -5.60 -13.49 -13.98
CA ASP A 262 -4.44 -14.30 -13.57
C ASP A 262 -3.23 -13.49 -13.10
N LEU A 263 -3.12 -12.21 -13.46
CA LEU A 263 -1.98 -11.38 -13.07
C LEU A 263 -2.01 -11.15 -11.55
N PRO A 264 -0.99 -11.54 -10.78
CA PRO A 264 -0.93 -11.25 -9.35
C PRO A 264 -1.03 -9.73 -9.08
N ILE A 265 -1.80 -9.37 -8.05
CA ILE A 265 -1.98 -7.98 -7.63
C ILE A 265 -1.44 -7.81 -6.22
N GLU A 266 -0.52 -6.88 -6.07
CA GLU A 266 -0.02 -6.41 -4.78
C GLU A 266 -0.52 -4.97 -4.58
N THR A 267 -0.70 -4.54 -3.34
CA THR A 267 -1.31 -3.24 -3.05
C THR A 267 -0.57 -2.47 -1.98
N ARG A 268 -0.50 -1.14 -2.15
CA ARG A 268 -0.03 -0.24 -1.10
C ARG A 268 -1.08 0.00 -0.02
N GLY A 269 -2.37 -0.06 -0.40
CA GLY A 269 -3.48 0.37 0.44
C GLY A 269 -3.44 1.86 0.77
N THR A 270 -4.38 2.30 1.60
CA THR A 270 -4.46 3.69 2.10
C THR A 270 -3.37 3.98 3.13
N ASN A 271 -3.20 5.26 3.48
CA ASN A 271 -2.36 5.66 4.62
C ASN A 271 -3.05 5.48 5.98
N LEU A 272 -4.31 5.06 6.00
CA LEU A 272 -5.19 5.10 7.15
C LEU A 272 -5.47 3.70 7.68
N SER A 273 -6.26 3.61 8.74
CA SER A 273 -6.72 2.35 9.31
C SER A 273 -8.03 1.88 8.70
N THR A 274 -8.32 0.59 8.84
CA THR A 274 -9.56 -0.03 8.34
C THR A 274 -10.81 0.69 8.84
N GLY A 275 -10.88 1.08 10.13
CA GLY A 275 -12.03 1.81 10.67
C GLY A 275 -12.18 3.22 10.10
N ILE A 276 -11.08 3.90 9.81
CA ILE A 276 -11.12 5.21 9.16
C ILE A 276 -11.60 5.06 7.72
N ASP A 277 -11.00 4.14 6.94
CA ASP A 277 -11.38 3.89 5.54
C ASP A 277 -12.87 3.52 5.41
N LEU A 278 -13.40 2.71 6.33
CA LEU A 278 -14.83 2.40 6.43
C LEU A 278 -15.68 3.65 6.68
N SER A 279 -15.27 4.48 7.65
CA SER A 279 -16.08 5.58 8.16
C SER A 279 -16.03 6.83 7.31
N SER A 280 -14.92 7.08 6.62
CA SER A 280 -14.73 8.25 5.77
C SER A 280 -15.10 7.98 4.32
N ASP A 281 -14.81 6.78 3.80
CA ASP A 281 -14.91 6.51 2.36
C ASP A 281 -15.65 5.21 2.01
N GLY A 282 -16.20 4.51 3.01
CA GLY A 282 -17.04 3.33 2.81
C GLY A 282 -16.32 2.12 2.26
N VAL A 283 -15.00 2.03 2.45
CA VAL A 283 -14.17 0.96 1.86
C VAL A 283 -14.47 -0.39 2.54
N PRO A 284 -15.07 -1.36 1.83
CA PRO A 284 -15.49 -2.62 2.43
C PRO A 284 -14.35 -3.64 2.45
N LEU A 285 -13.29 -3.37 3.22
CA LEU A 285 -12.05 -4.17 3.24
C LEU A 285 -12.30 -5.67 3.45
N ARG A 286 -13.26 -6.01 4.31
CA ARG A 286 -13.71 -7.39 4.57
C ARG A 286 -14.16 -8.09 3.31
N ASP A 287 -14.96 -7.41 2.49
CA ASP A 287 -15.53 -7.97 1.27
C ASP A 287 -14.49 -7.96 0.14
N ILE A 288 -13.56 -7.00 0.14
CA ILE A 288 -12.37 -7.05 -0.73
C ILE A 288 -11.51 -8.28 -0.40
N TYR A 289 -11.21 -8.52 0.87
CA TYR A 289 -10.38 -9.66 1.29
C TYR A 289 -11.05 -11.01 1.01
N ARG A 290 -12.38 -11.09 1.15
CA ARG A 290 -13.15 -12.32 0.93
C ARG A 290 -13.65 -12.48 -0.50
N GLY A 291 -13.49 -11.45 -1.34
CA GLY A 291 -14.01 -11.41 -2.71
C GLY A 291 -13.26 -12.29 -3.71
N GLY A 292 -12.18 -12.96 -3.28
CA GLY A 292 -11.39 -13.82 -4.16
C GLY A 292 -10.60 -13.04 -5.22
N PHE A 293 -10.29 -11.76 -4.95
CA PHE A 293 -9.57 -10.90 -5.88
C PHE A 293 -8.06 -11.12 -5.89
N GLY A 294 -7.53 -12.15 -5.20
CA GLY A 294 -6.13 -12.56 -5.28
C GLY A 294 -5.13 -11.44 -4.99
N LEU A 295 -5.40 -10.63 -3.96
CA LEU A 295 -4.50 -9.58 -3.49
C LEU A 295 -3.82 -9.99 -2.17
N GLU A 296 -2.62 -9.50 -1.96
CA GLU A 296 -1.97 -9.50 -0.64
C GLU A 296 -2.50 -8.33 0.22
N PRO A 297 -2.53 -8.47 1.56
CA PRO A 297 -2.89 -7.36 2.43
C PRO A 297 -1.87 -6.21 2.25
N PRO A 298 -2.30 -4.94 2.32
CA PRO A 298 -1.38 -3.81 2.23
C PRO A 298 -0.29 -3.84 3.31
N PRO A 299 0.95 -3.38 3.02
CA PRO A 299 1.98 -3.21 4.04
C PRO A 299 1.64 -2.05 4.99
N ASN A 300 2.49 -1.86 5.99
CA ASN A 300 2.53 -0.63 6.78
C ASN A 300 2.71 0.60 5.87
N SER A 301 2.32 1.75 6.42
CA SER A 301 2.45 3.04 5.76
C SER A 301 3.71 3.77 6.23
N PRO A 302 4.85 3.70 5.52
CA PRO A 302 6.07 4.36 5.96
C PRO A 302 5.99 5.90 5.85
N TRP A 303 4.87 6.44 5.36
CA TRP A 303 4.62 7.88 5.35
C TRP A 303 4.58 8.47 6.76
N ALA A 304 4.13 7.70 7.75
CA ALA A 304 3.91 8.23 9.09
C ALA A 304 5.21 8.55 9.84
N ALA A 305 6.30 7.87 9.50
CA ALA A 305 7.62 8.25 10.00
C ALA A 305 8.11 9.61 9.44
N LEU A 306 7.64 10.03 8.26
CA LEU A 306 8.00 11.33 7.68
C LEU A 306 7.34 12.51 8.38
N ASN A 307 6.18 12.30 9.02
CA ASN A 307 5.42 13.35 9.71
C ASN A 307 5.33 13.16 11.22
N GLY A 308 5.93 12.10 11.76
CA GLY A 308 6.01 11.80 13.20
C GLY A 308 4.74 11.16 13.79
N ASP A 309 3.86 10.60 12.96
CA ASP A 309 2.60 9.96 13.36
C ASP A 309 2.67 8.42 13.36
N PHE A 310 3.60 7.84 14.12
CA PHE A 310 3.76 6.38 14.20
C PHE A 310 2.48 5.64 14.59
N GLY A 311 1.59 6.28 15.36
CA GLY A 311 0.29 5.73 15.69
C GLY A 311 -0.58 5.42 14.47
N VAL A 312 -0.60 6.28 13.44
CA VAL A 312 -1.35 6.01 12.20
C VAL A 312 -0.79 4.79 11.48
N GLU A 313 0.53 4.64 11.43
CA GLU A 313 1.16 3.50 10.78
C GLU A 313 0.90 2.19 11.52
N LEU A 314 1.21 2.13 12.82
CA LEU A 314 1.11 0.90 13.60
C LEU A 314 -0.34 0.45 13.75
N VAL A 315 -1.25 1.36 14.10
CA VAL A 315 -2.69 1.05 14.23
C VAL A 315 -3.30 0.76 12.87
N GLY A 316 -2.93 1.54 11.85
CA GLY A 316 -3.38 1.32 10.48
C GLY A 316 -3.00 -0.07 9.98
N TRP A 317 -1.74 -0.47 10.17
CA TRP A 317 -1.27 -1.78 9.75
C TRP A 317 -1.90 -2.91 10.58
N MET A 318 -1.91 -2.81 11.92
CA MET A 318 -2.58 -3.78 12.79
C MET A 318 -4.05 -4.00 12.40
N SER A 319 -4.79 -2.93 12.10
CA SER A 319 -6.20 -3.03 11.68
C SER A 319 -6.40 -3.75 10.34
N LYS A 320 -5.42 -3.68 9.44
CA LYS A 320 -5.45 -4.34 8.12
C LYS A 320 -5.04 -5.80 8.22
N ILE A 321 -4.09 -6.15 9.09
CA ILE A 321 -3.59 -7.52 9.27
C ILE A 321 -4.35 -8.33 10.33
N ALA A 322 -5.35 -7.75 11.00
CA ALA A 322 -6.18 -8.49 11.96
C ALA A 322 -6.82 -9.74 11.31
N GLU A 323 -7.28 -9.60 10.07
CA GLU A 323 -7.67 -10.68 9.16
C GLU A 323 -6.79 -10.61 7.90
N LEU A 324 -6.57 -11.74 7.22
CA LEU A 324 -5.76 -11.79 6.00
C LEU A 324 -6.58 -12.36 4.83
N PRO A 325 -6.39 -11.84 3.60
CA PRO A 325 -6.97 -12.42 2.38
C PRO A 325 -6.25 -13.70 1.91
N GLY A 326 -5.08 -14.00 2.49
CA GLY A 326 -4.23 -15.14 2.16
C GLY A 326 -3.28 -15.48 3.31
N GLU A 327 -2.10 -16.00 2.97
CA GLU A 327 -1.05 -16.33 3.94
C GLU A 327 0.00 -15.21 3.99
N GLY A 328 0.44 -14.86 5.20
CA GLY A 328 1.48 -13.86 5.40
C GLY A 328 1.02 -12.41 5.19
N TYR A 329 1.93 -11.48 5.43
CA TYR A 329 1.72 -10.05 5.18
C TYR A 329 3.07 -9.32 5.03
N PRO A 330 3.14 -8.25 4.22
CA PRO A 330 4.38 -7.54 3.95
C PRO A 330 4.65 -6.39 4.93
N PHE A 331 5.94 -6.12 5.16
CA PHE A 331 6.48 -4.88 5.72
C PHE A 331 7.15 -4.05 4.61
N ARG A 332 7.01 -2.73 4.63
CA ARG A 332 7.60 -1.81 3.66
C ARG A 332 8.38 -0.71 4.37
N PHE A 333 9.60 -0.46 3.92
CA PHE A 333 10.51 0.53 4.50
C PHE A 333 10.95 1.57 3.46
N TYR A 334 10.99 2.84 3.88
CA TYR A 334 11.36 3.97 3.02
C TYR A 334 12.83 4.35 3.22
N THR A 335 13.66 4.03 2.24
CA THR A 335 15.11 4.27 2.20
C THR A 335 15.47 5.57 1.48
N HIS A 336 15.09 5.65 0.19
CA HIS A 336 15.28 6.80 -0.68
C HIS A 336 13.97 7.22 -1.33
N ASP A 337 13.82 8.50 -1.67
CA ASP A 337 12.71 9.01 -2.47
C ASP A 337 13.23 9.41 -3.86
N PRO A 338 12.82 8.71 -4.93
CA PRO A 338 13.31 9.00 -6.26
C PRO A 338 12.61 10.23 -6.85
N TRP A 339 11.58 10.82 -6.25
CA TRP A 339 10.82 11.94 -6.86
C TRP A 339 10.96 13.25 -6.10
N TRP A 340 11.07 13.19 -4.79
CA TRP A 340 11.28 14.33 -3.91
C TRP A 340 12.72 14.34 -3.44
N LEU A 341 13.40 15.50 -3.46
CA LEU A 341 14.81 15.66 -3.04
C LEU A 341 15.02 15.35 -1.56
N ASN A 342 14.98 14.07 -1.21
CA ASN A 342 15.23 13.54 0.11
C ASN A 342 15.62 12.05 0.01
N SER A 343 16.24 11.55 1.06
CA SER A 343 16.45 10.13 1.30
C SER A 343 16.02 9.84 2.72
N PRO A 344 14.81 9.29 2.95
CA PRO A 344 14.21 9.24 4.28
C PRO A 344 15.12 8.65 5.35
N TRP A 345 15.86 7.58 5.06
CA TRP A 345 16.84 7.02 5.99
C TRP A 345 17.90 8.04 6.43
N LEU A 346 18.45 8.80 5.48
CA LEU A 346 19.57 9.71 5.72
C LEU A 346 19.13 11.03 6.35
N ASP A 347 18.01 11.61 5.91
CA ASP A 347 17.63 12.99 6.25
C ASP A 347 16.31 13.15 7.03
N ARG A 348 15.36 12.22 6.92
CA ARG A 348 14.09 12.30 7.68
C ARG A 348 14.17 11.54 8.99
N TYR A 349 14.71 10.32 8.93
CA TYR A 349 14.84 9.45 10.08
C TYR A 349 16.12 9.73 10.87
N GLY A 350 17.03 10.53 10.30
CA GLY A 350 18.30 10.87 10.94
C GLY A 350 19.17 9.65 11.20
N ARG A 351 19.01 8.58 10.41
CA ARG A 351 19.69 7.29 10.54
C ARG A 351 19.36 6.57 11.86
N GLU A 352 18.18 6.83 12.40
CA GLU A 352 17.65 6.16 13.57
C GLU A 352 16.66 5.05 13.13
N PRO A 353 16.81 3.80 13.63
CA PRO A 353 16.04 2.64 13.16
C PRO A 353 14.64 2.52 13.77
N HIS A 354 14.06 3.62 14.27
CA HIS A 354 12.74 3.59 14.91
C HIS A 354 11.63 3.14 13.95
N ASP A 355 11.70 3.56 12.68
CA ASP A 355 10.81 3.15 11.59
C ASP A 355 11.05 1.71 11.08
N ILE A 356 12.04 1.01 11.67
CA ILE A 356 12.26 -0.43 11.47
C ILE A 356 11.74 -1.20 12.68
N TYR A 357 12.18 -0.84 13.88
CA TYR A 357 11.88 -1.61 15.08
C TYR A 357 10.43 -1.46 15.54
N LEU A 358 9.81 -0.29 15.39
CA LEU A 358 8.42 -0.11 15.77
C LEU A 358 7.50 -0.99 14.90
N PRO A 359 7.55 -0.93 13.55
CA PRO A 359 6.76 -1.84 12.73
C PRO A 359 7.15 -3.31 12.92
N LEU A 360 8.45 -3.67 12.91
CA LEU A 360 8.83 -5.09 13.04
C LEU A 360 8.51 -5.71 14.42
N SER A 361 8.18 -4.89 15.42
CA SER A 361 7.62 -5.37 16.69
C SER A 361 6.14 -5.79 16.58
N VAL A 362 5.46 -5.48 15.48
CA VAL A 362 4.04 -5.79 15.27
C VAL A 362 3.85 -7.26 14.90
N CYS A 363 2.92 -7.92 15.59
CA CYS A 363 2.44 -9.25 15.21
C CYS A 363 0.92 -9.34 15.24
N ARG A 364 0.37 -10.24 14.42
CA ARG A 364 -1.03 -10.68 14.54
C ARG A 364 -1.10 -12.04 15.23
N LEU A 365 -2.21 -12.33 15.89
CA LEU A 365 -2.52 -13.65 16.43
C LEU A 365 -3.55 -14.36 15.55
N ASP A 366 -3.28 -15.62 15.25
CA ASP A 366 -4.24 -16.51 14.59
C ASP A 366 -5.24 -17.12 15.58
N ALA A 367 -6.13 -18.00 15.09
CA ALA A 367 -7.14 -18.68 15.90
C ALA A 367 -6.55 -19.65 16.95
N ALA A 368 -5.28 -20.03 16.84
CA ALA A 368 -4.56 -20.81 17.84
C ALA A 368 -3.76 -19.93 18.82
N GLY A 369 -3.79 -18.60 18.65
CA GLY A 369 -3.00 -17.67 19.45
C GLY A 369 -1.50 -17.78 19.16
N ALA A 370 -1.13 -18.22 17.94
CA ALA A 370 0.24 -18.17 17.47
C ALA A 370 0.55 -16.78 16.91
N ALA A 371 1.70 -16.23 17.28
CA ALA A 371 2.19 -14.97 16.75
C ALA A 371 2.66 -15.18 15.30
N GLN A 372 2.16 -14.33 14.41
CA GLN A 372 2.59 -14.25 13.02
C GLN A 372 3.22 -12.89 12.79
N THR A 373 4.39 -12.90 12.14
CA THR A 373 5.22 -11.74 11.82
C THR A 373 5.31 -11.55 10.31
N PRO A 374 5.69 -10.36 9.79
CA PRO A 374 5.78 -10.15 8.36
C PRO A 374 6.80 -11.11 7.72
N ASP A 375 6.40 -11.75 6.63
CA ASP A 375 7.23 -12.74 5.92
C ASP A 375 7.89 -12.17 4.66
N SER A 376 7.54 -10.93 4.30
CA SER A 376 7.97 -10.27 3.08
C SER A 376 8.37 -8.82 3.40
N ILE A 377 9.43 -8.31 2.76
CA ILE A 377 9.93 -6.95 3.00
C ILE A 377 10.09 -6.19 1.68
N LEU A 378 9.62 -4.95 1.62
CA LEU A 378 9.75 -4.04 0.48
C LEU A 378 10.59 -2.82 0.83
N PHE A 379 11.44 -2.37 -0.10
CA PHE A 379 12.28 -1.17 0.06
C PHE A 379 11.98 -0.14 -1.04
N LEU A 380 11.33 0.95 -0.65
CA LEU A 380 11.13 2.13 -1.51
C LEU A 380 12.28 3.11 -1.26
N THR A 381 13.07 3.54 -2.23
CA THR A 381 13.60 2.80 -3.37
C THR A 381 15.10 2.52 -3.19
N ALA A 382 15.65 1.64 -4.03
CA ALA A 382 17.10 1.39 -4.08
C ALA A 382 17.91 2.56 -4.68
N ASP A 383 17.28 3.46 -5.43
CA ASP A 383 17.89 4.65 -6.03
C ASP A 383 17.34 5.96 -5.46
N ASP A 384 18.17 7.00 -5.42
CA ASP A 384 17.80 8.34 -4.97
C ASP A 384 17.17 9.22 -6.08
N SER A 385 16.84 10.48 -5.75
CA SER A 385 16.18 11.39 -6.68
C SER A 385 16.97 11.69 -7.96
N TYR A 386 18.29 11.43 -7.96
CA TYR A 386 19.19 11.60 -9.09
C TYR A 386 19.53 10.28 -9.79
N GLY A 387 18.96 9.15 -9.35
CA GLY A 387 19.23 7.82 -9.87
C GLY A 387 20.53 7.20 -9.35
N GLU A 388 21.12 7.77 -8.30
CA GLU A 388 22.30 7.18 -7.67
C GLU A 388 21.87 6.04 -6.75
N MET A 389 22.70 4.99 -6.68
CA MET A 389 22.50 3.85 -5.76
C MET A 389 23.68 3.76 -4.80
N PRO A 390 23.72 4.57 -3.72
CA PRO A 390 24.86 4.57 -2.81
C PRO A 390 24.86 3.32 -1.92
N ASP A 391 26.00 2.60 -1.87
CA ASP A 391 26.15 1.42 -1.00
C ASP A 391 25.96 1.75 0.50
N GLN A 392 26.05 3.03 0.88
CA GLN A 392 25.88 3.50 2.24
C GLN A 392 24.55 3.04 2.85
N VAL A 393 23.43 3.23 2.14
CA VAL A 393 22.10 3.00 2.72
C VAL A 393 21.83 1.51 2.98
N PRO A 394 22.05 0.58 2.02
CA PRO A 394 21.95 -0.84 2.31
C PRO A 394 22.88 -1.29 3.45
N ASN A 395 24.12 -0.79 3.50
CA ASN A 395 25.07 -1.15 4.56
C ASN A 395 24.65 -0.69 5.97
N GLU A 396 23.89 0.39 6.07
CA GLU A 396 23.37 0.90 7.35
C GLU A 396 22.03 0.24 7.73
N VAL A 397 21.13 0.04 6.76
CA VAL A 397 19.76 -0.44 7.01
C VAL A 397 19.70 -1.95 7.23
N ILE A 398 20.44 -2.75 6.44
CA ILE A 398 20.35 -4.22 6.49
C ILE A 398 20.62 -4.78 7.89
N PRO A 399 21.66 -4.34 8.64
CA PRO A 399 21.87 -4.82 10.01
C PRO A 399 20.67 -4.60 10.94
N HIS A 400 19.96 -3.48 10.80
CA HIS A 400 18.76 -3.19 11.60
C HIS A 400 17.58 -4.09 11.22
N ILE A 401 17.36 -4.33 9.93
CA ILE A 401 16.34 -5.27 9.45
C ILE A 401 16.62 -6.68 9.98
N LEU A 402 17.85 -7.17 9.85
CA LEU A 402 18.22 -8.50 10.32
C LEU A 402 18.13 -8.63 11.84
N THR A 403 18.37 -7.54 12.59
CA THR A 403 18.18 -7.51 14.04
C THR A 403 16.69 -7.55 14.39
N GLY A 404 15.86 -6.69 13.78
CA GLY A 404 14.42 -6.68 14.02
C GLY A 404 13.76 -8.03 13.71
N ARG A 405 14.25 -8.74 12.70
CA ARG A 405 13.78 -10.12 12.40
C ARG A 405 14.22 -11.16 13.42
N ARG A 406 15.41 -11.01 14.00
CA ARG A 406 15.91 -11.93 15.03
C ARG A 406 15.15 -11.78 16.34
N ASP A 407 14.75 -10.55 16.62
CA ASP A 407 14.04 -10.15 17.83
C ASP A 407 12.53 -10.02 17.58
N ALA A 408 12.03 -10.62 16.49
CA ALA A 408 10.63 -10.55 16.09
C ALA A 408 9.74 -11.27 17.13
N PRO A 409 8.49 -10.81 17.35
CA PRO A 409 7.59 -11.44 18.31
C PRO A 409 7.34 -12.92 18.02
N ASP A 410 7.47 -13.77 19.05
CA ASP A 410 7.16 -15.20 19.03
C ASP A 410 5.94 -15.56 19.89
N GLU A 411 5.45 -14.62 20.69
CA GLU A 411 4.23 -14.71 21.48
C GLU A 411 3.46 -13.37 21.53
N ALA A 412 2.29 -13.38 22.17
CA ALA A 412 1.50 -12.18 22.35
C ALA A 412 2.22 -11.16 23.26
N GLY A 413 2.23 -9.89 22.86
CA GLY A 413 2.76 -8.82 23.68
C GLY A 413 1.94 -8.56 24.95
N PRO A 414 2.41 -7.65 25.84
CA PRO A 414 1.70 -7.31 27.07
C PRO A 414 0.29 -6.74 26.85
N LEU A 415 0.08 -6.07 25.70
CA LEU A 415 -1.22 -5.57 25.26
C LEU A 415 -1.59 -6.23 23.93
N VAL A 416 -2.80 -6.78 23.88
CA VAL A 416 -3.37 -7.37 22.66
C VAL A 416 -4.60 -6.58 22.26
N TRP A 417 -4.56 -5.95 21.10
CA TRP A 417 -5.72 -5.26 20.53
C TRP A 417 -6.70 -6.28 19.97
N VAL A 418 -7.88 -6.38 20.59
CA VAL A 418 -9.01 -7.14 20.05
C VAL A 418 -9.70 -6.25 19.02
N TYR A 419 -9.38 -6.49 17.75
CA TYR A 419 -9.88 -5.69 16.64
C TYR A 419 -11.22 -6.25 16.11
N PRO A 420 -12.32 -5.49 16.20
CA PRO A 420 -13.65 -5.89 15.73
C PRO A 420 -13.79 -5.82 14.21
N PHE A 421 -12.98 -6.61 13.49
CA PHE A 421 -12.88 -6.53 12.03
C PHE A 421 -14.25 -6.74 11.35
N ASP A 422 -14.99 -7.78 11.75
CA ASP A 422 -16.31 -8.07 11.16
C ASP A 422 -17.37 -7.07 11.65
N GLU A 423 -17.37 -6.75 12.95
CA GLU A 423 -18.38 -5.91 13.57
C GLU A 423 -18.28 -4.45 13.10
N TYR A 424 -17.09 -3.91 12.87
CA TYR A 424 -16.94 -2.56 12.28
C TYR A 424 -17.58 -2.46 10.88
N HIS A 425 -17.49 -3.52 10.07
CA HIS A 425 -18.18 -3.54 8.78
C HIS A 425 -19.70 -3.60 8.99
N ASP A 426 -20.17 -4.46 9.89
CA ASP A 426 -21.60 -4.57 10.20
C ASP A 426 -22.17 -3.27 10.79
N TRP A 427 -21.40 -2.55 11.61
CA TRP A 427 -21.78 -1.26 12.19
C TRP A 427 -21.75 -0.13 11.17
N THR A 428 -20.86 -0.18 10.19
CA THR A 428 -20.78 0.81 9.11
C THR A 428 -22.00 0.71 8.20
N PHE A 429 -22.34 -0.51 7.77
CA PHE A 429 -23.39 -0.76 6.77
C PHE A 429 -24.74 -1.19 7.37
N GLY A 430 -24.84 -1.29 8.69
CA GLY A 430 -26.07 -1.61 9.42
C GLY A 430 -26.96 -0.39 9.67
N GLU A 431 -28.16 -0.67 10.20
CA GLU A 431 -29.15 0.35 10.55
C GLU A 431 -29.58 0.21 12.03
N PRO A 432 -29.36 1.22 12.89
CA PRO A 432 -28.66 2.48 12.62
C PRO A 432 -27.14 2.26 12.43
N SER A 433 -26.54 3.03 11.53
CA SER A 433 -25.10 3.01 11.31
C SER A 433 -24.34 3.68 12.48
N ARG A 434 -23.12 3.20 12.77
CA ARG A 434 -22.25 3.70 13.85
C ARG A 434 -20.91 4.23 13.33
N LEU A 435 -20.87 4.88 12.15
CA LEU A 435 -19.64 5.42 11.53
C LEU A 435 -18.75 6.20 12.52
N GLY A 436 -19.34 7.07 13.34
CA GLY A 436 -18.58 7.86 14.29
C GLY A 436 -17.85 7.02 15.36
N GLU A 437 -18.41 5.88 15.73
CA GLU A 437 -17.79 4.96 16.68
C GLU A 437 -16.68 4.12 16.03
N VAL A 438 -16.92 3.67 14.79
CA VAL A 438 -15.91 2.95 13.98
C VAL A 438 -14.69 3.85 13.77
N PHE A 439 -14.89 5.11 13.37
CA PHE A 439 -13.82 6.10 13.25
C PHE A 439 -13.11 6.35 14.58
N PHE A 440 -13.88 6.57 15.65
CA PHE A 440 -13.35 6.87 16.97
C PHE A 440 -12.43 5.77 17.49
N GLY A 441 -12.79 4.50 17.31
CA GLY A 441 -12.04 3.38 17.89
C GLY A 441 -10.58 3.35 17.41
N ASP A 442 -10.37 3.52 16.11
CA ASP A 442 -9.02 3.54 15.53
C ASP A 442 -8.29 4.85 15.83
N TRP A 443 -9.01 5.97 15.77
CA TRP A 443 -8.44 7.29 16.05
C TRP A 443 -7.95 7.40 17.50
N LEU A 444 -8.69 6.82 18.44
CA LEU A 444 -8.30 6.72 19.85
C LEU A 444 -7.03 5.89 20.01
N CYS A 445 -6.97 4.69 19.41
CA CYS A 445 -5.81 3.81 19.49
C CYS A 445 -4.57 4.49 18.90
N ARG A 446 -4.71 5.17 17.75
CA ARG A 446 -3.65 5.99 17.15
C ARG A 446 -3.15 7.05 18.12
N GLY A 447 -4.06 7.75 18.78
CA GLY A 447 -3.74 8.74 19.80
C GLY A 447 -2.98 8.14 20.98
N ALA A 448 -3.41 6.96 21.46
CA ALA A 448 -2.80 6.28 22.60
C ALA A 448 -1.37 5.80 22.29
N VAL A 449 -1.15 5.19 21.11
CA VAL A 449 0.18 4.74 20.66
C VAL A 449 1.14 5.92 20.56
N ASN A 450 0.73 7.03 19.95
CA ASN A 450 1.55 8.25 19.88
C ASN A 450 1.83 8.89 21.27
N ARG A 451 1.07 8.52 22.30
CA ARG A 451 1.29 8.94 23.69
C ARG A 451 2.06 7.90 24.52
N GLY A 452 2.57 6.84 23.89
CA GLY A 452 3.44 5.85 24.51
C GLY A 452 2.74 4.58 24.97
N LEU A 453 1.51 4.30 24.52
CA LEU A 453 0.90 2.99 24.75
C LEU A 453 1.67 1.92 23.96
N PRO A 454 2.25 0.89 24.61
CA PRO A 454 3.08 -0.12 23.95
C PRO A 454 2.19 -1.20 23.29
N LEU A 455 1.42 -0.81 22.27
CA LEU A 455 0.51 -1.70 21.55
C LEU A 455 1.16 -2.17 20.25
N ASN A 456 1.43 -3.48 20.17
CA ASN A 456 2.07 -4.10 19.01
C ASN A 456 1.43 -5.44 18.58
N THR A 457 0.43 -5.93 19.31
CA THR A 457 -0.19 -7.22 19.02
C THR A 457 -1.66 -7.02 18.69
N VAL A 458 -2.15 -7.65 17.63
CA VAL A 458 -3.56 -7.61 17.21
C VAL A 458 -4.16 -9.01 17.06
N ILE A 459 -5.41 -9.17 17.47
CA ILE A 459 -6.23 -10.36 17.21
C ILE A 459 -7.61 -9.91 16.76
N SER A 460 -8.17 -10.52 15.71
CA SER A 460 -9.55 -10.24 15.34
C SER A 460 -10.53 -10.82 16.37
N THR A 461 -11.72 -10.23 16.51
CA THR A 461 -12.81 -10.80 17.31
C THR A 461 -13.09 -12.26 16.95
N ARG A 462 -13.09 -12.59 15.65
CA ARG A 462 -13.22 -13.95 15.14
C ARG A 462 -12.16 -14.90 15.70
N ASN A 463 -10.88 -14.54 15.60
CA ASN A 463 -9.78 -15.39 16.09
C ASN A 463 -9.82 -15.50 17.62
N LEU A 464 -10.17 -14.41 18.32
CA LEU A 464 -10.33 -14.44 19.77
C LEU A 464 -11.45 -15.40 20.20
N ILE A 465 -12.60 -15.38 19.51
CA ILE A 465 -13.72 -16.28 19.81
C ILE A 465 -13.29 -17.74 19.65
N ALA A 466 -12.56 -18.06 18.57
CA ALA A 466 -12.02 -19.40 18.34
C ALA A 466 -11.02 -19.79 19.44
N LEU A 467 -10.09 -18.89 19.77
CA LEU A 467 -9.07 -19.13 20.78
C LEU A 467 -9.66 -19.35 22.18
N MET A 468 -10.68 -18.57 22.56
CA MET A 468 -11.34 -18.74 23.87
C MET A 468 -12.15 -20.04 23.98
N GLN A 469 -12.45 -20.71 22.86
CA GLN A 469 -13.07 -22.03 22.85
C GLN A 469 -12.05 -23.16 22.99
N SER A 470 -10.86 -22.99 22.43
CA SER A 470 -9.80 -24.02 22.42
C SER A 470 -8.83 -23.88 23.59
N GLU A 471 -8.30 -22.68 23.83
CA GLU A 471 -7.22 -22.40 24.78
C GLU A 471 -7.42 -21.06 25.53
N PRO A 472 -8.43 -20.95 26.42
CA PRO A 472 -8.73 -19.70 27.13
C PRO A 472 -7.58 -19.17 28.00
N ALA A 473 -6.62 -20.03 28.36
CA ALA A 473 -5.45 -19.67 29.15
C ALA A 473 -4.33 -19.00 28.33
N ARG A 474 -4.39 -19.04 26.98
CA ARG A 474 -3.29 -18.63 26.09
C ARG A 474 -2.88 -17.18 26.23
N LEU A 475 -3.81 -16.30 26.61
CA LEU A 475 -3.59 -14.85 26.71
C LEU A 475 -3.56 -14.32 28.15
N LEU A 476 -3.47 -15.17 29.17
CA LEU A 476 -3.54 -14.74 30.58
C LEU A 476 -2.39 -13.82 31.03
N SER A 477 -1.28 -13.81 30.30
CA SER A 477 -0.16 -12.89 30.53
C SER A 477 -0.32 -11.53 29.85
N SER A 478 -1.37 -11.35 29.04
CA SER A 478 -1.64 -10.14 28.28
C SER A 478 -2.92 -9.45 28.79
N VAL A 479 -2.99 -8.13 28.63
CA VAL A 479 -4.23 -7.38 28.79
C VAL A 479 -4.89 -7.23 27.42
N LEU A 480 -6.14 -7.65 27.30
CA LEU A 480 -6.92 -7.44 26.09
C LEU A 480 -7.42 -5.99 26.05
N LEU A 481 -6.96 -5.21 25.08
CA LEU A 481 -7.49 -3.89 24.78
C LEU A 481 -8.60 -4.05 23.74
N SER A 482 -9.82 -3.64 24.05
CA SER A 482 -10.98 -3.91 23.21
C SER A 482 -11.96 -2.73 23.23
N PRO A 483 -12.63 -2.40 22.11
CA PRO A 483 -13.84 -1.60 22.21
C PRO A 483 -14.90 -2.33 23.05
N VAL A 484 -15.89 -1.60 23.56
CA VAL A 484 -17.03 -2.19 24.28
C VAL A 484 -17.80 -3.10 23.31
N PRO A 485 -17.95 -4.40 23.61
CA PRO A 485 -18.66 -5.31 22.72
C PRO A 485 -20.17 -5.03 22.70
N GLN A 486 -20.82 -5.44 21.61
CA GLN A 486 -22.28 -5.51 21.61
C GLN A 486 -22.75 -6.49 22.70
N ALA A 487 -23.77 -6.11 23.46
CA ALA A 487 -24.35 -6.98 24.48
C ALA A 487 -24.86 -8.30 23.89
N ASP A 488 -24.68 -9.39 24.64
CA ASP A 488 -25.04 -10.76 24.29
C ASP A 488 -24.35 -11.30 23.03
N SER A 489 -23.26 -10.66 22.60
CA SER A 489 -22.51 -11.09 21.41
C SER A 489 -21.50 -12.20 21.72
N PRO A 490 -21.11 -13.01 20.72
CA PRO A 490 -20.00 -13.96 20.87
C PRO A 490 -18.68 -13.29 21.30
N TRP A 491 -18.47 -12.04 20.88
CA TRP A 491 -17.31 -11.23 21.28
C TRP A 491 -17.36 -10.90 22.78
N GLU A 492 -18.50 -10.45 23.31
CA GLU A 492 -18.67 -10.25 24.75
C GLU A 492 -18.43 -11.56 25.53
N ALA A 493 -19.02 -12.66 25.07
CA ALA A 493 -18.84 -13.97 25.69
C ALA A 493 -17.38 -14.46 25.65
N ALA A 494 -16.58 -14.05 24.65
CA ALA A 494 -15.16 -14.36 24.59
C ALA A 494 -14.36 -13.54 25.62
N LEU A 495 -14.65 -12.24 25.74
CA LEU A 495 -14.01 -11.38 26.75
C LEU A 495 -14.36 -11.80 28.18
N LEU A 496 -15.62 -12.17 28.45
CA LEU A 496 -16.05 -12.68 29.75
C LEU A 496 -15.34 -13.99 30.10
N ARG A 497 -15.21 -14.91 29.14
CA ARG A 497 -14.43 -16.16 29.35
C ARG A 497 -12.97 -15.88 29.69
N HIS A 498 -12.35 -14.88 29.05
CA HIS A 498 -10.99 -14.47 29.39
C HIS A 498 -10.90 -13.94 30.83
N LEU A 499 -11.85 -13.11 31.27
CA LEU A 499 -11.92 -12.59 32.64
C LEU A 499 -12.16 -13.71 33.67
N GLU A 500 -13.07 -14.64 33.38
CA GLU A 500 -13.37 -15.80 34.23
C GLU A 500 -12.16 -16.73 34.39
N ALA A 501 -11.32 -16.83 33.36
CA ALA A 501 -10.05 -17.55 33.41
C ALA A 501 -8.94 -16.81 34.19
N GLY A 502 -9.21 -15.59 34.69
CA GLY A 502 -8.27 -14.77 35.47
C GLY A 502 -7.51 -13.73 34.63
N GLY A 503 -7.91 -13.52 33.38
CA GLY A 503 -7.33 -12.53 32.49
C GLY A 503 -7.75 -11.09 32.79
N GLN A 504 -7.26 -10.15 31.98
CA GLN A 504 -7.52 -8.72 32.14
C GLN A 504 -8.00 -8.09 30.84
N VAL A 505 -9.01 -7.23 30.92
CA VAL A 505 -9.56 -6.52 29.76
C VAL A 505 -9.61 -5.02 30.07
N LEU A 506 -9.12 -4.21 29.12
CA LEU A 506 -9.27 -2.76 29.09
C LEU A 506 -10.27 -2.40 27.98
N LEU A 507 -11.44 -1.90 28.38
CA LEU A 507 -12.49 -1.50 27.46
C LEU A 507 -12.44 0.00 27.13
N TYR A 508 -12.74 0.35 25.88
CA TYR A 508 -12.91 1.74 25.44
C TYR A 508 -14.15 1.91 24.55
N GLY A 509 -14.63 3.15 24.42
CA GLY A 509 -15.85 3.45 23.66
C GLY A 509 -17.11 3.53 24.53
N PRO A 510 -18.28 3.73 23.91
CA PRO A 510 -19.53 3.97 24.62
C PRO A 510 -20.02 2.71 25.35
N VAL A 511 -20.35 2.86 26.64
CA VAL A 511 -21.01 1.80 27.45
C VAL A 511 -22.53 1.81 27.35
N THR A 512 -23.09 2.84 26.73
CA THR A 512 -24.51 3.00 26.42
C THR A 512 -24.63 3.44 24.97
N LEU A 513 -25.36 2.67 24.16
CA LEU A 513 -25.72 3.07 22.80
C LEU A 513 -26.63 4.31 22.89
N ALA A 514 -26.25 5.40 22.23
CA ALA A 514 -26.99 6.66 22.21
C ALA A 514 -28.22 6.58 21.30
#